data_AF-A0A966PXL3-F1
#
_entry.id   AF-A0A966PXL3-F1
#
_cell.length_a   1.000
_cell.length_b   1.000
_cell.length_c   1.000
_cell.angle_alpha   90.00
_cell.angle_beta   90.00
_cell.angle_gamma   90.00
#
_symmetry.space_group_name_H-M   'P 1'
#
loop_
_entity.id
_entity.type
_entity.pdbx_description
1 polymer ?
#
loop_
_entity_poly.entity_id
_entity_poly.type
_entity_poly.pdbx_seq_one_letter_code
_entity_poly.pdbx_strand_id
1 'polypeptide(L)'
;MKYIIANDGNVSAVVSGQTYCFGKSHPNYNKLIRHLKSNNVEHFEACYDIVSHINAYCDGYVNCSEGSLSWDGIKMPDMFTGTILDMVKQGFPFEPMLNFLDNLSQNPSDHAIVELFDFMENKNMPITYDGCFLAYKAVRNDYKDIYSGQFDNSIGNVCEVPRSSVDSNRNNGCGYGLHVGAIDYAKSYGGINTDGFEGGDNDGGNHLMICKVNPRDVVSVPTDSKFQKLRTCRYEVVSKFDSVFDKVIHMTENDHAYIATKKRNRQWVVEVTAKMDKINAVLAKRTNRDLVGA
;
A
#
# COMPACT_ATOMS: atom_id res chain seq x y z
N MET A 1 -20.83 30.75 3.92
CA MET A 1 -20.44 30.05 5.16
C MET A 1 -19.91 31.07 6.14
N LYS A 2 -20.24 30.98 7.43
CA LYS A 2 -19.66 31.85 8.46
C LYS A 2 -18.63 31.03 9.23
N TYR A 3 -17.44 31.55 9.50
CA TYR A 3 -16.42 30.79 10.23
C TYR A 3 -15.48 31.69 11.03
N ILE A 4 -14.89 31.11 12.06
CA ILE A 4 -13.85 31.70 12.91
C ILE A 4 -12.67 30.74 12.91
N ILE A 5 -11.46 31.28 12.75
CA ILE A 5 -10.20 30.53 12.90
C ILE A 5 -9.48 31.16 14.09
N ALA A 6 -9.36 30.41 15.18
CA ALA A 6 -8.64 30.84 16.38
C ALA A 6 -7.12 30.83 16.15
N ASN A 7 -6.38 31.56 17.00
CA ASN A 7 -4.93 31.71 16.87
C ASN A 7 -4.15 30.39 17.04
N ASP A 8 -4.71 29.43 17.77
CA ASP A 8 -4.18 28.07 17.90
C ASP A 8 -4.41 27.20 16.64
N GLY A 9 -5.25 27.69 15.71
CA GLY A 9 -5.69 27.02 14.49
C GLY A 9 -6.86 26.07 14.67
N ASN A 10 -7.63 26.21 15.75
CA ASN A 10 -8.97 25.62 15.81
C ASN A 10 -9.95 26.45 14.98
N VAL A 11 -10.83 25.76 14.25
CA VAL A 11 -11.79 26.37 13.33
C VAL A 11 -13.19 26.01 13.78
N SER A 12 -14.07 27.01 13.83
CA SER A 12 -15.50 26.84 14.06
C SER A 12 -16.26 27.47 12.90
N ALA A 13 -17.02 26.68 12.17
CA ALA A 13 -17.76 27.09 10.98
C ALA A 13 -19.25 26.78 11.12
N VAL A 14 -20.10 27.67 10.62
CA VAL A 14 -21.54 27.47 10.44
C VAL A 14 -21.84 27.37 8.96
N VAL A 15 -22.31 26.20 8.54
CA VAL A 15 -22.59 25.81 7.16
C VAL A 15 -23.98 25.19 7.13
N SER A 16 -24.85 25.67 6.23
CA SER A 16 -26.23 25.17 6.10
C SER A 16 -27.07 25.17 7.40
N GLY A 17 -26.72 26.02 8.37
CA GLY A 17 -27.36 26.08 9.70
C GLY A 17 -26.78 25.13 10.74
N GLN A 18 -25.78 24.32 10.38
CA GLN A 18 -25.10 23.37 11.26
C GLN A 18 -23.69 23.86 11.60
N THR A 19 -23.23 23.54 12.81
CA THR A 19 -21.92 23.96 13.34
C THR A 19 -20.89 22.84 13.21
N TYR A 20 -19.71 23.18 12.70
CA TYR A 20 -18.59 22.31 12.40
C TYR A 20 -17.35 22.83 13.13
N CYS A 21 -16.64 21.96 13.85
CA CYS A 21 -15.45 22.31 14.64
C CYS A 21 -14.29 21.37 14.35
N PHE A 22 -13.15 21.91 13.91
CA PHE A 22 -11.98 21.11 13.53
C PHE A 22 -10.66 21.85 13.78
N GLY A 23 -9.61 21.13 14.16
CA GLY A 23 -8.28 21.69 14.44
C GLY A 23 -7.24 21.27 13.41
N LYS A 24 -6.00 21.77 13.55
CA LYS A 24 -4.86 21.47 12.63
C LYS A 24 -4.58 19.98 12.45
N SER A 25 -4.98 19.13 13.39
CA SER A 25 -4.87 17.67 13.33
C SER A 25 -5.90 17.02 12.38
N HIS A 26 -6.90 17.75 11.90
CA HIS A 26 -7.90 17.21 10.99
C HIS A 26 -7.26 16.83 9.64
N PRO A 27 -7.48 15.61 9.09
CA PRO A 27 -6.79 15.13 7.90
C PRO A 27 -6.99 16.01 6.65
N ASN A 28 -8.16 16.67 6.56
CA ASN A 28 -8.50 17.62 5.50
C ASN A 28 -8.38 19.10 5.91
N TYR A 29 -7.64 19.46 6.96
CA TYR A 29 -7.60 20.83 7.49
C TYR A 29 -7.42 21.91 6.41
N ASN A 30 -6.38 21.79 5.57
CA ASN A 30 -6.11 22.76 4.51
C ASN A 30 -7.21 22.80 3.42
N LYS A 31 -7.79 21.64 3.07
CA LYS A 31 -8.91 21.55 2.10
C LYS A 31 -10.18 22.18 2.67
N LEU A 32 -10.49 21.94 3.94
CA LEU A 32 -11.62 22.55 4.64
C LEU A 32 -11.50 24.07 4.69
N ILE A 33 -10.32 24.59 5.06
CA ILE A 33 -10.04 26.03 5.01
C ILE A 33 -10.24 26.58 3.59
N ARG A 34 -9.80 25.84 2.56
CA ARG A 34 -9.98 26.24 1.16
C ARG A 34 -11.46 26.31 0.78
N HIS A 35 -12.25 25.30 1.11
CA HIS A 35 -13.69 25.26 0.82
C HIS A 35 -14.48 26.31 1.61
N LEU A 36 -14.12 26.57 2.86
CA LEU A 36 -14.65 27.69 3.64
C LEU A 36 -14.40 29.04 2.96
N LYS A 37 -13.17 29.28 2.49
CA LYS A 37 -12.77 30.51 1.79
C LYS A 37 -13.46 30.65 0.42
N SER A 38 -13.61 29.55 -0.32
CA SER A 38 -14.24 29.55 -1.64
C SER A 38 -15.77 29.43 -1.58
N ASN A 39 -16.35 29.39 -0.38
CA ASN A 39 -17.78 29.21 -0.13
C ASN A 39 -18.40 27.96 -0.83
N ASN A 40 -17.62 26.88 -1.01
CA ASN A 40 -18.09 25.64 -1.62
C ASN A 40 -18.65 24.68 -0.55
N VAL A 41 -19.95 24.81 -0.28
CA VAL A 41 -20.67 24.11 0.81
C VAL A 41 -20.65 22.60 0.63
N GLU A 42 -21.00 22.10 -0.55
CA GLU A 42 -21.10 20.67 -0.84
C GLU A 42 -19.74 19.96 -0.63
N HIS A 43 -18.66 20.54 -1.15
CA HIS A 43 -17.33 19.97 -0.97
C HIS A 43 -16.80 20.17 0.45
N PHE A 44 -17.23 21.22 1.16
CA PHE A 44 -16.89 21.40 2.57
C PHE A 44 -17.51 20.28 3.41
N GLU A 45 -18.81 20.02 3.27
CA GLU A 45 -19.52 18.98 4.02
C GLU A 45 -18.94 17.59 3.70
N ALA A 46 -18.70 17.28 2.43
CA ALA A 46 -18.04 16.03 2.02
C ALA A 46 -16.59 15.90 2.55
N CYS A 47 -15.82 16.98 2.56
CA CYS A 47 -14.44 16.96 3.08
C CYS A 47 -14.37 16.92 4.60
N TYR A 48 -15.38 17.43 5.29
CA TYR A 48 -15.40 17.49 6.76
C TYR A 48 -15.73 16.11 7.31
N ASP A 49 -16.67 15.44 6.66
CA ASP A 49 -17.21 14.19 7.14
C ASP A 49 -16.41 12.96 6.71
N ILE A 50 -15.08 13.00 6.80
CA ILE A 50 -14.23 11.86 6.45
C ILE A 50 -14.59 10.64 7.29
N VAL A 51 -14.85 10.86 8.59
CA VAL A 51 -15.15 9.79 9.54
C VAL A 51 -16.54 9.21 9.28
N SER A 52 -17.60 10.02 9.06
CA SER A 52 -18.89 9.41 8.70
C SER A 52 -18.93 8.94 7.26
N HIS A 53 -18.08 9.43 6.35
CA HIS A 53 -17.92 8.83 5.02
C HIS A 53 -17.25 7.45 5.13
N ILE A 54 -16.18 7.30 5.93
CA ILE A 54 -15.59 5.99 6.24
C ILE A 54 -16.65 5.10 6.92
N ASN A 55 -17.31 5.58 7.97
CA ASN A 55 -18.28 4.78 8.71
C ASN A 55 -19.49 4.41 7.84
N ALA A 56 -20.03 5.32 7.01
CA ALA A 56 -21.16 5.04 6.12
C ALA A 56 -20.76 4.14 4.96
N TYR A 57 -19.57 4.32 4.38
CA TYR A 57 -19.05 3.48 3.31
C TYR A 57 -18.72 2.06 3.79
N CYS A 58 -18.46 1.91 5.10
CA CYS A 58 -18.17 0.63 5.74
C CYS A 58 -19.33 0.08 6.56
N ASP A 59 -20.57 0.59 6.43
CA ASP A 59 -21.72 0.18 7.27
C ASP A 59 -21.41 0.16 8.79
N GLY A 60 -20.49 1.01 9.26
CA GLY A 60 -20.04 1.12 10.65
C GLY A 60 -18.93 0.15 11.09
N TYR A 61 -18.39 -0.68 10.18
CA TYR A 61 -17.36 -1.67 10.51
C TYR A 61 -15.97 -1.08 10.69
N VAL A 62 -15.65 0.01 9.98
CA VAL A 62 -14.42 0.77 10.21
C VAL A 62 -14.75 1.94 11.12
N ASN A 63 -14.01 2.09 12.21
CA ASN A 63 -14.09 3.26 13.08
C ASN A 63 -12.74 3.99 13.10
N CYS A 64 -12.78 5.31 12.92
CA CYS A 64 -11.61 6.18 13.04
C CYS A 64 -11.69 6.97 14.36
N SER A 65 -10.74 6.75 15.26
CA SER A 65 -10.61 7.48 16.51
C SER A 65 -9.15 7.83 16.80
N GLU A 66 -8.89 9.08 17.16
CA GLU A 66 -7.55 9.56 17.58
C GLU A 66 -6.43 9.30 16.56
N GLY A 67 -6.75 9.31 15.26
CA GLY A 67 -5.78 9.04 14.19
C GLY A 67 -5.44 7.57 13.99
N SER A 68 -6.14 6.66 14.68
CA SER A 68 -6.05 5.21 14.48
C SER A 68 -7.33 4.68 13.83
N LEU A 69 -7.19 3.65 12.98
CA LEU A 69 -8.32 2.94 12.39
C LEU A 69 -8.53 1.61 13.12
N SER A 70 -9.79 1.22 13.27
CA SER A 70 -10.18 -0.09 13.79
C SER A 70 -11.25 -0.73 12.91
N TRP A 71 -11.24 -2.05 12.81
CA TRP A 71 -12.21 -2.88 12.10
C TRP A 71 -12.94 -3.77 13.11
N ASP A 72 -14.24 -3.57 13.29
CA ASP A 72 -15.08 -4.37 14.19
C ASP A 72 -14.49 -4.47 15.62
N GLY A 73 -13.89 -3.38 16.10
CA GLY A 73 -13.24 -3.29 17.41
C GLY A 73 -11.76 -3.71 17.44
N ILE A 74 -11.20 -4.25 16.36
CA ILE A 74 -9.78 -4.61 16.25
C ILE A 74 -9.00 -3.45 15.66
N LYS A 75 -7.93 -3.00 16.33
CA LYS A 75 -7.04 -1.97 15.81
C LYS A 75 -6.36 -2.43 14.50
N MET A 76 -6.42 -1.63 13.45
CA MET A 76 -5.66 -1.86 12.23
C MET A 76 -4.16 -1.57 12.46
N PRO A 77 -3.23 -2.28 11.80
CA PRO A 77 -1.81 -1.99 11.94
C PRO A 77 -1.49 -0.54 11.53
N ASP A 78 -0.70 0.15 12.36
CA ASP A 78 -0.44 1.60 12.22
C ASP A 78 0.15 1.98 10.85
N MET A 79 0.96 1.10 10.25
CA MET A 79 1.53 1.28 8.91
C MET A 79 0.44 1.44 7.82
N PHE A 80 -0.67 0.73 7.96
CA PHE A 80 -1.76 0.81 6.98
C PHE A 80 -2.72 1.97 7.24
N THR A 81 -2.74 2.49 8.48
CA THR A 81 -3.58 3.64 8.84
C THR A 81 -3.23 4.85 7.99
N GLY A 82 -1.95 5.15 7.78
CA GLY A 82 -1.52 6.25 6.91
C GLY A 82 -2.01 6.08 5.47
N THR A 83 -1.79 4.89 4.89
CA THR A 83 -2.21 4.57 3.52
C THR A 83 -3.72 4.62 3.35
N ILE A 84 -4.50 4.03 4.26
CA ILE A 84 -5.97 4.07 4.20
C ILE A 84 -6.47 5.50 4.31
N LEU A 85 -5.95 6.29 5.25
CA LEU A 85 -6.31 7.69 5.38
C LEU A 85 -5.98 8.47 4.10
N ASP A 86 -4.85 8.17 3.44
CA ASP A 86 -4.48 8.82 2.18
C ASP A 86 -5.36 8.37 1.01
N MET A 87 -5.78 7.10 0.94
CA MET A 87 -6.77 6.61 -0.03
C MET A 87 -8.09 7.35 0.16
N VAL A 88 -8.59 7.44 1.38
CA VAL A 88 -9.84 8.14 1.71
C VAL A 88 -9.74 9.64 1.41
N LYS A 89 -8.63 10.31 1.77
CA LYS A 89 -8.39 11.73 1.45
C LYS A 89 -8.40 12.01 -0.06
N GLN A 90 -8.09 11.00 -0.86
CA GLN A 90 -8.08 11.06 -2.34
C GLN A 90 -9.41 10.59 -2.95
N GLY A 91 -10.39 10.18 -2.14
CA GLY A 91 -11.69 9.69 -2.61
C GLY A 91 -11.64 8.27 -3.19
N PHE A 92 -10.59 7.51 -2.89
CA PHE A 92 -10.46 6.13 -3.34
C PHE A 92 -11.10 5.13 -2.37
N PRO A 93 -11.59 3.97 -2.89
CA PRO A 93 -11.99 2.85 -2.07
C PRO A 93 -10.82 2.35 -1.21
N PHE A 94 -11.10 1.93 0.02
CA PHE A 94 -10.10 1.40 0.96
C PHE A 94 -10.10 -0.15 1.00
N GLU A 95 -11.04 -0.79 0.32
CA GLU A 95 -11.15 -2.23 0.08
C GLU A 95 -9.89 -2.87 -0.49
N PRO A 96 -9.10 -2.20 -1.37
CA PRO A 96 -7.80 -2.73 -1.79
C PRO A 96 -6.91 -3.07 -0.60
N MET A 97 -6.98 -2.30 0.48
CA MET A 97 -6.23 -2.58 1.71
C MET A 97 -6.79 -3.80 2.48
N LEU A 98 -8.11 -3.96 2.53
CA LEU A 98 -8.71 -5.15 3.16
C LEU A 98 -8.34 -6.42 2.39
N ASN A 99 -8.36 -6.36 1.05
CA ASN A 99 -7.92 -7.46 0.20
C ASN A 99 -6.42 -7.74 0.41
N PHE A 100 -5.61 -6.69 0.62
CA PHE A 100 -4.20 -6.85 0.95
C PHE A 100 -4.01 -7.60 2.28
N LEU A 101 -4.75 -7.21 3.31
CA LEU A 101 -4.71 -7.90 4.61
C LEU A 101 -5.20 -9.35 4.51
N ASP A 102 -6.24 -9.60 3.71
CA ASP A 102 -6.70 -10.96 3.43
C ASP A 102 -5.59 -11.80 2.79
N ASN A 103 -5.02 -11.30 1.69
CA ASN A 103 -3.89 -11.94 1.01
C ASN A 103 -2.71 -12.18 1.96
N LEU A 104 -2.36 -11.19 2.78
CA LEU A 104 -1.27 -11.30 3.75
C LEU A 104 -1.55 -12.37 4.80
N SER A 105 -2.80 -12.49 5.28
CA SER A 105 -3.20 -13.49 6.26
C SER A 105 -3.08 -14.93 5.74
N GLN A 106 -3.10 -15.11 4.42
CA GLN A 106 -2.92 -16.39 3.74
C GLN A 106 -1.44 -16.76 3.55
N ASN A 107 -0.50 -15.85 3.85
CA ASN A 107 0.92 -16.18 3.82
C ASN A 107 1.22 -17.25 4.91
N PRO A 108 1.85 -18.38 4.56
CA PRO A 108 2.11 -19.45 5.51
C PRO A 108 3.26 -19.14 6.49
N SER A 109 3.99 -18.03 6.29
CA SER A 109 5.15 -17.66 7.11
C SER A 109 4.88 -16.40 7.93
N ASP A 110 4.78 -16.54 9.25
CA ASP A 110 4.73 -15.41 10.19
C ASP A 110 5.94 -14.48 10.00
N HIS A 111 7.11 -15.03 9.69
CA HIS A 111 8.32 -14.25 9.40
C HIS A 111 8.16 -13.41 8.14
N ALA A 112 7.66 -13.99 7.04
CA ALA A 112 7.45 -13.26 5.80
C ALA A 112 6.39 -12.16 5.97
N ILE A 113 5.35 -12.41 6.78
CA ILE A 113 4.35 -11.40 7.14
C ILE A 113 5.04 -10.21 7.80
N VAL A 114 5.83 -10.45 8.85
CA VAL A 114 6.53 -9.38 9.59
C VAL A 114 7.54 -8.66 8.70
N GLU A 115 8.33 -9.40 7.93
CA GLU A 115 9.38 -8.87 7.05
C GLU A 115 8.80 -8.00 5.94
N LEU A 116 7.61 -8.31 5.42
CA LEU A 116 6.95 -7.49 4.41
C LEU A 116 6.66 -6.08 4.92
N PHE A 117 6.41 -5.87 6.22
CA PHE A 117 6.26 -4.53 6.77
C PHE A 117 7.55 -3.71 6.59
N ASP A 118 8.73 -4.29 6.84
CA ASP A 118 10.02 -3.60 6.63
C ASP A 118 10.21 -3.19 5.16
N PHE A 119 9.74 -4.03 4.23
CA PHE A 119 9.77 -3.71 2.80
C PHE A 119 8.80 -2.57 2.44
N MET A 120 7.59 -2.58 3.00
CA MET A 120 6.54 -1.60 2.74
C MET A 120 6.82 -0.22 3.36
N GLU A 121 7.77 -0.10 4.28
CA GLU A 121 8.29 1.20 4.73
C GLU A 121 9.00 1.98 3.61
N ASN A 122 9.48 1.28 2.58
CA ASN A 122 9.97 1.94 1.37
C ASN A 122 8.80 2.58 0.62
N LYS A 123 8.87 3.90 0.42
CA LYS A 123 7.83 4.69 -0.25
C LYS A 123 7.56 4.18 -1.67
N ASN A 124 6.38 4.51 -2.22
CA ASN A 124 5.97 4.31 -3.62
C ASN A 124 5.67 2.85 -4.03
N MET A 125 4.94 2.13 -3.19
CA MET A 125 4.43 0.77 -3.49
C MET A 125 2.89 0.79 -3.52
N PRO A 126 2.28 1.18 -4.65
CA PRO A 126 0.82 1.24 -4.76
C PRO A 126 0.19 -0.12 -4.49
N ILE A 127 -0.90 -0.11 -3.71
CA ILE A 127 -1.75 -1.28 -3.55
C ILE A 127 -2.73 -1.31 -4.71
N THR A 128 -2.97 -2.50 -5.22
CA THR A 128 -3.90 -2.77 -6.32
C THR A 128 -5.24 -3.23 -5.78
N TYR A 129 -6.29 -3.08 -6.58
CA TYR A 129 -7.67 -3.37 -6.16
C TYR A 129 -7.89 -4.80 -5.62
N ASP A 130 -7.12 -5.79 -6.11
CA ASP A 130 -7.19 -7.20 -5.72
C ASP A 130 -6.36 -7.53 -4.47
N GLY A 131 -5.79 -6.51 -3.81
CA GLY A 131 -4.97 -6.68 -2.61
C GLY A 131 -3.54 -7.12 -2.88
N CYS A 132 -3.06 -7.01 -4.11
CA CYS A 132 -1.63 -7.11 -4.40
C CYS A 132 -0.95 -5.74 -4.25
N PHE A 133 0.38 -5.70 -4.31
CA PHE A 133 1.16 -4.46 -4.36
C PHE A 133 2.06 -4.44 -5.59
N LEU A 134 2.40 -3.25 -6.07
CA LEU A 134 3.30 -3.06 -7.21
C LEU A 134 4.73 -2.84 -6.74
N ALA A 135 5.66 -3.63 -7.29
CA ALA A 135 7.09 -3.55 -7.07
C ALA A 135 7.85 -3.41 -8.40
N TYR A 136 9.16 -3.18 -8.35
CA TYR A 136 9.97 -2.91 -9.53
C TYR A 136 10.98 -4.04 -9.77
N LYS A 137 11.28 -4.29 -11.05
CA LYS A 137 12.25 -5.30 -11.46
C LYS A 137 13.05 -4.81 -12.67
N ALA A 138 14.37 -4.79 -12.56
CA ALA A 138 15.23 -4.59 -13.71
C ALA A 138 15.43 -5.90 -14.49
N VAL A 139 15.36 -5.80 -15.81
CA VAL A 139 15.46 -6.92 -16.77
C VAL A 139 16.35 -6.50 -17.93
N ARG A 140 16.87 -7.48 -18.67
CA ARG A 140 17.68 -7.26 -19.86
C ARG A 140 16.84 -6.71 -21.02
N ASN A 141 17.51 -6.29 -22.09
CA ASN A 141 16.86 -5.75 -23.30
C ASN A 141 15.93 -6.78 -23.98
N ASP A 142 16.20 -8.07 -23.79
CA ASP A 142 15.38 -9.19 -24.24
C ASP A 142 14.29 -9.60 -23.24
N TYR A 143 14.03 -8.75 -22.23
CA TYR A 143 13.08 -8.96 -21.13
C TYR A 143 13.40 -10.14 -20.21
N LYS A 144 14.56 -10.78 -20.35
CA LYS A 144 14.98 -11.82 -19.40
C LYS A 144 15.49 -11.24 -18.09
N ASP A 145 15.36 -11.97 -17.00
CA ASP A 145 15.93 -11.56 -15.72
C ASP A 145 17.46 -11.42 -15.80
N ILE A 146 18.02 -10.39 -15.15
CA ILE A 146 19.44 -10.04 -15.29
C ILE A 146 20.37 -11.16 -14.85
N TYR A 147 20.06 -11.84 -13.75
CA TYR A 147 20.95 -12.83 -13.16
C TYR A 147 20.97 -14.16 -13.93
N SER A 148 19.82 -14.82 -14.09
CA SER A 148 19.76 -16.18 -14.65
C SER A 148 19.52 -16.20 -16.16
N GLY A 149 18.89 -15.15 -16.71
CA GLY A 149 18.48 -15.10 -18.11
C GLY A 149 17.37 -16.11 -18.47
N GLN A 150 16.70 -16.72 -17.49
CA GLN A 150 15.75 -17.81 -17.72
C GLN A 150 14.31 -17.30 -17.80
N PHE A 151 13.93 -16.41 -16.88
CA PHE A 151 12.55 -15.95 -16.72
C PHE A 151 12.25 -14.82 -17.70
N ASP A 152 11.18 -14.97 -18.48
CA ASP A 152 10.68 -13.94 -19.39
C ASP A 152 9.75 -12.96 -18.65
N ASN A 153 10.15 -11.69 -18.63
CA ASN A 153 9.43 -10.60 -17.97
C ASN A 153 8.76 -9.66 -18.99
N SER A 154 8.35 -10.18 -20.13
CA SER A 154 7.45 -9.49 -21.03
C SER A 154 6.12 -9.17 -20.32
N ILE A 155 5.49 -8.04 -20.68
CA ILE A 155 4.23 -7.60 -20.06
C ILE A 155 3.14 -8.68 -20.24
N GLY A 156 2.42 -8.99 -19.16
CA GLY A 156 1.41 -10.04 -19.09
C GLY A 156 1.94 -11.40 -18.62
N ASN A 157 3.26 -11.61 -18.60
CA ASN A 157 3.81 -12.88 -18.11
C ASN A 157 3.74 -13.00 -16.59
N VAL A 158 3.59 -14.24 -16.13
CA VAL A 158 3.70 -14.63 -14.73
C VAL A 158 4.97 -15.45 -14.56
N CYS A 159 5.82 -15.00 -13.63
CA CYS A 159 7.00 -15.76 -13.20
C CYS A 159 6.67 -16.46 -11.89
N GLU A 160 6.89 -17.77 -11.83
CA GLU A 160 6.56 -18.59 -10.66
C GLU A 160 7.60 -19.70 -10.46
N VAL A 161 7.93 -19.97 -9.20
CA VAL A 161 8.77 -21.08 -8.76
C VAL A 161 8.15 -21.74 -7.52
N PRO A 162 8.46 -23.02 -7.23
CA PRO A 162 8.00 -23.65 -6.00
C PRO A 162 8.43 -22.83 -4.78
N ARG A 163 7.50 -22.47 -3.88
CA ARG A 163 7.81 -21.67 -2.68
C ARG A 163 8.94 -22.28 -1.84
N SER A 164 8.97 -23.60 -1.73
CA SER A 164 9.99 -24.36 -1.00
C SER A 164 11.41 -24.23 -1.59
N SER A 165 11.53 -23.78 -2.84
CA SER A 165 12.84 -23.51 -3.45
C SER A 165 13.38 -22.13 -3.09
N VAL A 166 12.53 -21.20 -2.65
CA VAL A 166 12.90 -19.81 -2.36
C VAL A 166 13.52 -19.70 -0.97
N ASP A 167 14.62 -18.97 -0.87
CA ASP A 167 15.35 -18.78 0.37
C ASP A 167 14.58 -17.88 1.34
N SER A 168 14.09 -18.49 2.43
CA SER A 168 13.38 -17.81 3.51
C SER A 168 14.31 -17.12 4.52
N ASN A 169 15.63 -17.29 4.43
CA ASN A 169 16.57 -16.64 5.33
C ASN A 169 16.88 -15.22 4.85
N ARG A 170 16.32 -14.22 5.54
CA ARG A 170 16.56 -12.80 5.25
C ARG A 170 18.03 -12.35 5.41
N ASN A 171 18.84 -13.10 6.15
CA ASN A 171 20.26 -12.78 6.36
C ASN A 171 21.15 -13.29 5.23
N ASN A 172 20.64 -14.19 4.38
CA ASN A 172 21.30 -14.46 3.11
C ASN A 172 20.88 -13.36 2.15
N GLY A 173 21.81 -12.56 1.64
CA GLY A 173 21.53 -11.48 0.66
C GLY A 173 21.31 -12.00 -0.77
N CYS A 174 22.03 -13.05 -1.15
CA CYS A 174 22.04 -13.61 -2.51
C CYS A 174 21.30 -14.95 -2.62
N GLY A 175 20.32 -15.19 -1.75
CA GLY A 175 19.50 -16.41 -1.75
C GLY A 175 18.70 -16.60 -3.03
N TYR A 176 18.41 -17.87 -3.35
CA TYR A 176 17.59 -18.22 -4.50
C TYR A 176 16.15 -17.72 -4.34
N GLY A 177 15.57 -17.21 -5.42
CA GLY A 177 14.20 -16.72 -5.42
C GLY A 177 13.92 -15.77 -6.58
N LEU A 178 12.64 -15.52 -6.81
CA LEU A 178 12.23 -14.45 -7.68
C LEU A 178 12.39 -13.12 -6.95
N HIS A 179 13.17 -12.21 -7.53
CA HIS A 179 13.49 -10.92 -6.93
C HIS A 179 12.72 -9.79 -7.61
N VAL A 180 12.10 -8.97 -6.77
CA VAL A 180 11.59 -7.62 -7.06
C VAL A 180 12.12 -6.67 -5.97
N GLY A 181 11.94 -5.37 -6.13
CA GLY A 181 12.34 -4.41 -5.11
C GLY A 181 11.65 -3.08 -5.19
N ALA A 182 12.04 -2.18 -4.28
CA ALA A 182 11.74 -0.76 -4.39
C ALA A 182 12.44 -0.17 -5.62
N ILE A 183 11.95 0.98 -6.08
CA ILE A 183 12.41 1.59 -7.34
C ILE A 183 13.92 1.87 -7.33
N ASP A 184 14.47 2.40 -6.23
CA ASP A 184 15.88 2.76 -6.12
C ASP A 184 16.79 1.52 -6.19
N TYR A 185 16.40 0.43 -5.52
CA TYR A 185 17.09 -0.85 -5.62
C TYR A 185 17.07 -1.40 -7.04
N ALA A 186 15.89 -1.42 -7.68
CA ALA A 186 15.77 -1.98 -9.03
C ALA A 186 16.57 -1.17 -10.06
N LYS A 187 16.56 0.16 -9.97
CA LYS A 187 17.39 1.04 -10.81
C LYS A 187 18.87 0.78 -10.62
N SER A 188 19.33 0.77 -9.36
CA SER A 188 20.73 0.50 -9.02
C SER A 188 21.17 -0.87 -9.52
N TYR A 189 20.36 -1.90 -9.30
CA TYR A 189 20.64 -3.27 -9.75
C TYR A 189 20.68 -3.39 -11.29
N GLY A 190 19.81 -2.66 -11.98
CA GLY A 190 19.76 -2.63 -13.44
C GLY A 190 20.79 -1.71 -14.11
N GLY A 191 21.48 -0.86 -13.34
CA GLY A 191 22.26 0.24 -13.90
C GLY A 191 21.40 1.18 -14.76
N ILE A 192 20.22 1.54 -14.28
CA ILE A 192 19.23 2.38 -14.98
C ILE A 192 19.17 3.76 -14.33
N ASN A 193 19.45 4.81 -15.10
CA ASN A 193 19.27 6.20 -14.72
C ASN A 193 17.96 6.75 -15.28
N THR A 194 17.15 7.38 -14.42
CA THR A 194 15.91 8.07 -14.84
C THR A 194 15.99 9.58 -14.68
N ASP A 195 17.12 10.09 -14.20
CA ASP A 195 17.33 11.50 -13.89
C ASP A 195 17.79 12.20 -15.17
N GLY A 196 16.82 12.48 -16.04
CA GLY A 196 17.04 13.04 -17.37
C GLY A 196 16.39 12.17 -18.44
N PHE A 197 15.16 12.50 -18.80
CA PHE A 197 14.41 11.89 -19.90
C PHE A 197 14.97 12.35 -21.27
N GLU A 198 16.28 12.42 -21.41
CA GLU A 198 16.98 12.54 -22.68
C GLU A 198 17.83 11.28 -22.84
N GLY A 199 17.42 10.43 -23.78
CA GLY A 199 18.02 9.13 -24.04
C GLY A 199 19.52 9.22 -24.30
N GLY A 200 20.32 9.02 -23.26
CA GLY A 200 21.75 8.77 -23.35
C GLY A 200 21.98 7.26 -23.38
N ASP A 201 22.60 6.79 -24.46
CA ASP A 201 22.94 5.39 -24.78
C ASP A 201 23.95 4.72 -23.81
N ASN A 202 23.97 5.09 -22.52
CA ASN A 202 24.95 4.63 -21.54
C ASN A 202 24.40 3.67 -20.48
N ASP A 203 23.07 3.55 -20.34
CA ASP A 203 22.48 2.44 -19.60
C ASP A 203 22.45 1.26 -20.58
N GLY A 204 22.96 0.07 -20.21
CA GLY A 204 23.14 -1.09 -21.11
C GLY A 204 21.89 -1.66 -21.81
N GLY A 205 20.81 -0.88 -21.90
CA GLY A 205 19.52 -1.11 -22.55
C GLY A 205 18.49 -1.76 -21.65
N ASN A 206 18.87 -2.05 -20.40
CA ASN A 206 18.04 -2.77 -19.44
C ASN A 206 16.70 -2.03 -19.24
N HIS A 207 15.64 -2.79 -19.00
CA HIS A 207 14.31 -2.26 -18.79
C HIS A 207 13.93 -2.34 -17.31
N LEU A 208 13.27 -1.30 -16.83
CA LEU A 208 12.62 -1.33 -15.53
C LEU A 208 11.16 -1.73 -15.74
N MET A 209 10.74 -2.81 -15.10
CA MET A 209 9.41 -3.38 -15.18
C MET A 209 8.67 -3.20 -13.87
N ILE A 210 7.35 -3.08 -13.95
CA ILE A 210 6.44 -3.05 -12.81
C ILE A 210 5.82 -4.44 -12.67
N CYS A 211 5.96 -5.01 -11.48
CA CYS A 211 5.48 -6.34 -11.13
C CYS A 211 4.41 -6.25 -10.06
N LYS A 212 3.26 -6.89 -10.27
CA LYS A 212 2.23 -7.10 -9.27
C LYS A 212 2.57 -8.34 -8.43
N VAL A 213 2.65 -8.17 -7.12
CA VAL A 213 3.02 -9.21 -6.16
C VAL A 213 1.92 -9.39 -5.14
N ASN A 214 1.49 -10.64 -4.93
CA ASN A 214 0.53 -10.96 -3.89
C ASN A 214 1.26 -11.14 -2.55
N PRO A 215 0.82 -10.49 -1.45
CA PRO A 215 1.40 -10.65 -0.12
C PRO A 215 1.52 -12.11 0.35
N ARG A 216 0.64 -13.02 -0.09
CA ARG A 216 0.71 -14.45 0.23
C ARG A 216 1.94 -15.15 -0.35
N ASP A 217 2.45 -14.63 -1.48
CA ASP A 217 3.54 -15.23 -2.25
C ASP A 217 4.92 -14.72 -1.80
N VAL A 218 4.96 -13.71 -0.91
CA VAL A 218 6.19 -13.19 -0.30
C VAL A 218 6.85 -14.26 0.59
N VAL A 219 8.17 -14.42 0.45
CA VAL A 219 8.95 -15.43 1.17
C VAL A 219 9.92 -14.82 2.17
N SER A 220 10.67 -13.78 1.79
CA SER A 220 11.57 -13.05 2.71
C SER A 220 11.94 -11.67 2.19
N VAL A 221 12.37 -10.79 3.10
CA VAL A 221 12.87 -9.43 2.81
C VAL A 221 14.30 -9.29 3.32
N PRO A 222 15.30 -9.47 2.45
CA PRO A 222 16.71 -9.38 2.81
C PRO A 222 17.11 -8.07 3.48
N THR A 223 18.04 -8.16 4.44
CA THR A 223 18.52 -7.02 5.24
C THR A 223 19.64 -6.23 4.57
N ASP A 224 20.35 -6.84 3.62
CA ASP A 224 21.54 -6.32 2.94
C ASP A 224 21.30 -5.07 2.09
N SER A 225 20.05 -4.84 1.69
CA SER A 225 19.65 -3.78 0.76
C SER A 225 18.77 -2.72 1.42
N LYS A 226 18.94 -2.47 2.73
CA LYS A 226 18.05 -1.59 3.53
C LYS A 226 16.57 -1.94 3.33
N PHE A 227 16.27 -3.24 3.28
CA PHE A 227 14.94 -3.78 3.04
C PHE A 227 14.30 -3.40 1.70
N GLN A 228 15.07 -2.94 0.71
CA GLN A 228 14.54 -2.58 -0.62
C GLN A 228 14.44 -3.76 -1.60
N LYS A 229 14.92 -4.94 -1.19
CA LYS A 229 14.87 -6.18 -1.96
C LYS A 229 13.82 -7.10 -1.36
N LEU A 230 13.04 -7.76 -2.20
CA LEU A 230 12.04 -8.73 -1.77
C LEU A 230 12.18 -10.03 -2.57
N ARG A 231 12.07 -11.16 -1.85
CA ARG A 231 11.93 -12.49 -2.44
C ARG A 231 10.49 -12.93 -2.42
N THR A 232 10.01 -13.35 -3.58
CA THR A 232 8.69 -13.94 -3.77
C THR A 232 8.82 -15.29 -4.47
N CYS A 233 7.80 -16.14 -4.37
CA CYS A 233 7.68 -17.32 -5.21
C CYS A 233 6.89 -17.06 -6.50
N ARG A 234 6.20 -15.91 -6.60
CA ARG A 234 5.37 -15.56 -7.76
C ARG A 234 5.23 -14.05 -7.94
N TYR A 235 5.24 -13.58 -9.19
CA TYR A 235 4.78 -12.23 -9.57
C TYR A 235 4.23 -12.21 -11.00
N GLU A 236 3.45 -11.18 -11.31
CA GLU A 236 2.94 -10.89 -12.65
C GLU A 236 3.56 -9.59 -13.16
N VAL A 237 4.05 -9.55 -14.39
CA VAL A 237 4.56 -8.32 -15.02
C VAL A 237 3.39 -7.55 -15.61
N VAL A 238 3.13 -6.34 -15.12
CA VAL A 238 1.93 -5.58 -15.49
C VAL A 238 2.21 -4.38 -16.39
N SER A 239 3.42 -3.83 -16.34
CA SER A 239 3.80 -2.69 -17.18
C SER A 239 5.31 -2.56 -17.31
N LYS A 240 5.76 -1.87 -18.36
CA LYS A 240 7.08 -1.23 -18.37
C LYS A 240 6.99 0.07 -17.57
N PHE A 241 8.06 0.41 -16.86
CA PHE A 241 8.14 1.66 -16.12
C PHE A 241 8.45 2.82 -17.07
N ASP A 242 7.52 3.76 -17.18
CA ASP A 242 7.70 4.99 -17.93
C ASP A 242 7.86 6.21 -17.00
N SER A 243 7.12 6.27 -15.88
CA SER A 243 7.23 7.31 -14.86
C SER A 243 6.89 6.80 -13.47
N VAL A 244 7.33 7.50 -12.42
CA VAL A 244 6.99 7.17 -11.02
C VAL A 244 5.47 7.30 -10.84
N PHE A 245 4.87 6.37 -10.09
CA PHE A 245 3.45 6.48 -9.74
C PHE A 245 3.23 7.62 -8.74
N ASP A 246 2.42 8.60 -9.13
CA ASP A 246 2.02 9.71 -8.25
C ASP A 246 0.83 9.37 -7.34
N LYS A 247 0.23 8.17 -7.50
CA LYS A 247 -0.99 7.73 -6.81
C LYS A 247 -0.74 6.50 -5.94
N VAL A 248 -1.45 6.45 -4.81
CA VAL A 248 -1.38 5.36 -3.81
C VAL A 248 -2.08 4.08 -4.30
N ILE A 249 -3.02 4.19 -5.23
CA ILE A 249 -3.73 3.06 -5.84
C ILE A 249 -3.60 3.13 -7.36
N HIS A 250 -3.35 1.97 -7.97
CA HIS A 250 -3.54 1.77 -9.40
C HIS A 250 -4.87 1.06 -9.64
N MET A 251 -5.82 1.76 -10.29
CA MET A 251 -7.12 1.21 -10.68
C MET A 251 -7.39 1.48 -12.17
N THR A 252 -7.85 0.46 -12.87
CA THR A 252 -8.44 0.55 -14.21
C THR A 252 -9.96 0.77 -14.11
N GLU A 253 -10.62 1.18 -15.19
CA GLU A 253 -12.09 1.34 -15.22
C GLU A 253 -12.82 0.03 -14.88
N ASN A 254 -12.23 -1.13 -15.22
CA ASN A 254 -12.80 -2.44 -14.93
C ASN A 254 -12.76 -2.80 -13.42
N ASP A 255 -11.84 -2.20 -12.66
CA ASP A 255 -11.64 -2.50 -11.23
C ASP A 255 -12.77 -1.93 -10.36
N HIS A 256 -13.36 -0.82 -10.78
CA HIS A 256 -14.52 -0.23 -10.11
C HIS A 256 -15.75 -1.15 -10.14
N ALA A 257 -15.96 -1.84 -11.27
CA ALA A 257 -17.06 -2.79 -11.41
C ALA A 257 -16.84 -4.03 -10.52
N TYR A 258 -15.59 -4.51 -10.39
CA TYR A 258 -15.25 -5.63 -9.50
C TYR A 258 -15.58 -5.31 -8.03
N ILE A 259 -15.19 -4.13 -7.53
CA ILE A 259 -15.46 -3.71 -6.15
C ILE A 259 -16.96 -3.60 -5.87
N ALA A 260 -17.75 -3.11 -6.82
CA ALA A 260 -19.21 -2.95 -6.68
C ALA A 260 -19.97 -4.29 -6.56
N THR A 261 -19.38 -5.41 -7.01
CA THR A 261 -20.07 -6.73 -7.03
C THR A 261 -19.93 -7.54 -5.73
N LYS A 262 -18.97 -7.22 -4.86
CA LYS A 262 -18.75 -7.95 -3.60
C LYS A 262 -19.72 -7.46 -2.52
N LYS A 263 -20.81 -8.21 -2.30
CA LYS A 263 -21.75 -7.96 -1.20
C LYS A 263 -21.06 -8.15 0.15
N ARG A 264 -21.01 -7.08 0.94
CA ARG A 264 -20.50 -7.05 2.32
C ARG A 264 -21.63 -7.53 3.21
N ASN A 265 -21.48 -8.73 3.77
CA ASN A 265 -22.43 -9.30 4.71
C ASN A 265 -21.74 -9.55 6.05
N ARG A 266 -22.52 -9.88 7.08
CA ARG A 266 -22.00 -10.14 8.43
C ARG A 266 -20.92 -11.25 8.44
N GLN A 267 -21.05 -12.25 7.58
CA GLN A 267 -20.09 -13.34 7.46
C GLN A 267 -18.72 -12.85 6.98
N TRP A 268 -18.70 -12.01 5.94
CA TRP A 268 -17.46 -11.41 5.42
C TRP A 268 -16.76 -10.55 6.48
N VAL A 269 -17.51 -9.79 7.28
CA VAL A 269 -16.94 -8.99 8.37
C VAL A 269 -16.23 -9.88 9.37
N VAL A 270 -16.88 -10.94 9.84
CA VAL A 270 -16.30 -11.90 10.80
C VAL A 270 -15.02 -12.53 10.25
N GLU A 271 -14.99 -12.87 8.96
CA GLU A 271 -13.80 -13.43 8.30
C GLU A 271 -12.65 -12.42 8.25
N VAL A 272 -12.91 -11.15 7.93
CA VAL A 272 -11.88 -10.10 7.91
C VAL A 272 -11.38 -9.79 9.33
N THR A 273 -12.29 -9.71 10.31
CA THR A 273 -12.00 -9.52 11.73
C THR A 273 -11.00 -10.59 12.22
N ALA A 274 -11.29 -11.88 11.98
CA ALA A 274 -10.40 -12.98 12.38
C ALA A 274 -9.00 -12.91 11.72
N LYS A 275 -8.93 -12.46 10.46
CA LYS A 275 -7.66 -12.30 9.73
C LYS A 275 -6.83 -11.14 10.28
N MET A 276 -7.47 -10.02 10.64
CA MET A 276 -6.79 -8.90 11.29
C MET A 276 -6.24 -9.28 12.66
N ASP A 277 -7.00 -10.03 13.47
CA ASP A 277 -6.52 -10.56 14.75
C ASP A 277 -5.27 -11.42 14.58
N LYS A 278 -5.26 -12.31 13.58
CA LYS A 278 -4.08 -13.11 13.26
C LYS A 278 -2.87 -12.23 12.93
N ILE A 279 -3.04 -11.22 12.07
CA ILE A 279 -1.96 -10.31 11.69
C ILE A 279 -1.45 -9.53 12.90
N ASN A 280 -2.35 -8.99 13.73
CA ASN A 280 -1.98 -8.27 14.95
C ASN A 280 -1.24 -9.17 15.94
N ALA A 281 -1.66 -10.43 16.11
CA ALA A 281 -0.96 -11.39 16.95
C ALA A 281 0.46 -11.68 16.44
N VAL A 282 0.65 -11.76 15.12
CA VAL A 282 1.97 -11.90 14.49
C VAL A 282 2.83 -10.65 14.73
N LEU A 283 2.26 -9.46 14.53
CA LEU A 283 2.96 -8.19 14.74
C LEU A 283 3.33 -7.93 16.20
N ALA A 284 2.46 -8.26 17.16
CA ALA A 284 2.75 -8.06 18.59
C ALA A 284 3.95 -8.89 19.07
N LYS A 285 4.19 -10.06 18.47
CA LYS A 285 5.38 -10.89 18.75
C LYS A 285 6.69 -10.20 18.35
N ARG A 286 6.67 -9.30 17.34
CA ARG A 286 7.82 -8.48 16.94
C ARG A 286 8.16 -7.48 18.04
N THR A 287 7.19 -6.66 18.45
CA THR A 287 7.39 -5.60 19.46
C THR A 287 7.94 -6.14 20.78
N ASN A 288 7.46 -7.31 21.21
CA ASN A 288 7.97 -7.94 22.44
C ASN A 288 9.39 -8.51 22.30
N ARG A 289 9.83 -8.90 21.09
CA ARG A 289 11.22 -9.33 20.87
C ARG A 289 12.19 -8.14 20.85
N ASP A 290 11.77 -7.02 20.27
CA ASP A 290 12.59 -5.80 20.21
C ASP A 290 12.79 -5.18 21.61
N LEU A 291 11.83 -5.35 22.53
CA LEU A 291 11.92 -4.89 23.92
C LEU A 291 12.74 -5.81 24.84
N VAL A 292 12.86 -7.10 24.53
CA VAL A 292 13.61 -8.08 25.34
C VAL A 292 15.06 -8.23 24.84
N GLY A 293 15.35 -7.76 23.62
CA GLY A 293 16.69 -7.76 23.01
C GLY A 293 17.45 -6.42 23.12
N ALA A 294 16.94 -5.44 23.88
CA ALA A 294 17.56 -4.14 24.14
C ALA A 294 18.20 -4.07 25.53
#